data_AF-A0A1X0R624-F1
#
_entry.id   AF-A0A1X0R624-F1
#
_cell.length_a   1.000
_cell.length_b   1.000
_cell.length_c   1.000
_cell.angle_alpha   90.00
_cell.angle_beta   90.00
_cell.angle_gamma   90.00
#
_symmetry.space_group_name_H-M   'P 1'
#
loop_
_entity.id
_entity.type
_entity.pdbx_description
1 polymer ?
#
loop_
_entity_poly.entity_id
_entity_poly.type
_entity_poly.pdbx_seq_one_letter_code
_entity_poly.pdbx_strand_id
1 'polypeptide(L)'
;MSFFYYSPNKLISYLFKNTQRIRVNCWYCNTDAILDLSSGGSARYWICQRCESENFRDEQGQVMDPIVPSKCTKPPKITDYRPYISDPNKPTLCNECQKAQALILYLSEGFIPDDENVRLDVYL
;
A
#
# COMPACT_ATOMS: atom_id res chain seq x y z
N MET A 1 29.39 -43.96 39.61
CA MET A 1 28.72 -42.64 39.65
C MET A 1 29.06 -41.91 38.37
N SER A 2 28.15 -41.87 37.40
CA SER A 2 28.38 -41.19 36.13
C SER A 2 28.08 -39.71 36.31
N PHE A 3 29.13 -38.89 36.29
CA PHE A 3 29.02 -37.45 36.25
C PHE A 3 28.58 -37.04 34.84
N PHE A 4 27.32 -36.62 34.69
CA PHE A 4 26.85 -35.98 33.47
C PHE A 4 27.52 -34.61 33.37
N TYR A 5 28.62 -34.54 32.61
CA TYR A 5 29.21 -33.27 32.22
C TYR A 5 28.27 -32.58 31.23
N TYR A 6 27.41 -31.71 31.75
CA TYR A 6 26.68 -30.77 30.91
C TYR A 6 27.69 -29.78 30.31
N SER A 7 27.88 -29.87 29.00
CA SER A 7 28.70 -28.93 28.24
C SER A 7 28.13 -27.51 28.42
N PRO A 8 28.90 -26.55 28.99
CA PRO A 8 28.45 -25.17 29.22
C PRO A 8 27.97 -24.48 27.94
N ASN A 9 28.51 -24.91 26.79
CA ASN A 9 28.21 -24.34 25.48
C ASN A 9 26.74 -24.55 25.05
N LYS A 10 26.07 -25.62 25.48
CA LYS A 10 24.65 -25.82 25.17
C LYS A 10 23.76 -24.82 25.91
N LEU A 11 24.09 -24.48 27.16
CA LEU A 11 23.30 -23.51 27.95
C LEU A 11 23.42 -22.09 27.39
N ILE A 12 24.60 -21.70 26.92
CA ILE A 12 24.83 -20.39 26.30
C ILE A 12 24.00 -20.24 25.01
N SER A 13 23.87 -21.29 24.17
CA SER A 13 23.00 -21.21 22.98
C SER A 13 21.50 -21.07 23.29
N TYR A 14 21.04 -21.51 24.47
CA TYR A 14 19.65 -21.26 24.91
C TYR A 14 19.47 -19.85 25.49
N LEU A 15 20.50 -19.31 26.16
CA LEU A 15 20.46 -17.99 26.77
C LEU A 15 20.65 -16.85 25.77
N PHE A 16 21.41 -17.10 24.71
CA PHE A 16 21.63 -16.17 23.60
C PHE A 16 21.04 -16.77 22.34
N LYS A 17 19.71 -16.79 22.24
CA LYS A 17 19.09 -16.81 20.91
C LYS A 17 19.68 -15.63 20.17
N ASN A 18 20.48 -15.91 19.15
CA ASN A 18 21.09 -14.89 18.32
C ASN A 18 19.95 -14.23 17.55
N THR A 19 19.26 -13.26 18.17
CA THR A 19 18.15 -12.52 17.58
C THR A 19 18.75 -11.64 16.49
N GLN A 20 18.88 -12.20 15.29
CA GLN A 20 19.29 -11.43 14.13
C GLN A 20 18.16 -10.46 13.80
N ARG A 21 18.28 -9.26 14.34
CA ARG A 21 17.38 -8.15 14.05
C ARG A 21 17.87 -7.43 12.82
N ILE A 22 17.00 -7.29 11.83
CA ILE A 22 17.32 -6.57 10.59
C ILE A 22 16.39 -5.37 10.43
N ARG A 23 16.93 -4.31 9.85
CA ARG A 23 16.15 -3.13 9.44
C ARG A 23 15.66 -3.35 8.01
N VAL A 24 14.35 -3.24 7.82
CA VAL A 24 13.69 -3.29 6.52
C VAL A 24 12.84 -2.04 6.32
N ASN A 25 12.61 -1.64 5.07
CA ASN A 25 11.79 -0.48 4.72
C ASN A 25 10.54 -0.95 3.98
N CYS A 26 9.36 -0.46 4.34
CA CYS A 26 8.13 -0.81 3.65
C CYS A 26 7.90 0.06 2.41
N TRP A 27 7.65 -0.56 1.25
CA TRP A 27 7.36 0.15 0.01
C TRP A 27 6.11 1.05 0.11
N TYR A 28 5.05 0.57 0.76
CA TYR A 28 3.75 1.23 0.78
C TYR A 28 3.68 2.45 1.70
N CYS A 29 4.28 2.37 2.90
CA CYS A 29 4.21 3.45 3.89
C CYS A 29 5.54 4.15 4.15
N ASN A 30 6.60 3.75 3.42
CA ASN A 30 7.98 4.25 3.55
C ASN A 30 8.50 4.29 4.99
N THR A 31 8.00 3.39 5.84
CA THR A 31 8.39 3.31 7.25
C THR A 31 9.32 2.14 7.44
N ASP A 32 10.39 2.36 8.20
CA ASP A 32 11.29 1.29 8.56
C ASP A 32 10.72 0.43 9.68
N ALA A 33 10.90 -0.88 9.56
CA ALA A 33 10.55 -1.87 10.55
C ALA A 33 11.80 -2.64 10.99
N ILE A 34 11.79 -3.10 12.24
CA ILE A 34 12.81 -4.01 12.77
C ILE A 34 12.20 -5.41 12.80
N LEU A 35 12.69 -6.31 11.96
CA LEU A 35 12.28 -7.70 11.94
C LEU A 35 13.19 -8.53 12.83
N ASP A 36 12.60 -9.40 13.64
CA ASP A 36 13.33 -10.44 14.35
C ASP A 36 13.30 -11.74 13.54
N LEU A 37 14.43 -12.10 12.92
CA LEU A 37 14.52 -13.32 12.13
C LEU A 37 14.35 -14.60 12.98
N SER A 38 14.53 -14.51 14.31
CA SER A 38 14.30 -15.64 15.21
C SER A 38 12.83 -15.99 15.42
N SER A 39 11.92 -15.08 15.02
CA SER A 39 10.47 -15.23 15.13
C SER A 39 9.80 -15.77 13.85
N GLY A 40 10.60 -16.18 12.85
CA GLY A 40 10.10 -16.71 11.57
C GLY A 40 9.94 -15.66 10.47
N GLY A 41 10.29 -14.39 10.74
CA GLY A 41 10.43 -13.36 9.71
C GLY A 41 11.57 -13.71 8.75
N SER A 42 11.40 -13.42 7.46
CA SER A 42 12.44 -13.61 6.44
C SER A 42 12.98 -12.26 6.00
N ALA A 43 14.28 -12.19 5.73
CA ALA A 43 14.87 -11.00 5.09
C ALA A 43 14.32 -10.75 3.68
N ARG A 44 13.73 -11.78 3.04
CA ARG A 44 13.17 -11.67 1.68
C ARG A 44 11.69 -11.34 1.64
N TYR A 45 10.95 -11.59 2.73
CA TYR A 45 9.51 -11.39 2.81
C TYR A 45 9.10 -11.02 4.23
N TRP A 46 8.28 -9.98 4.36
CA TRP A 46 7.68 -9.61 5.63
C TRP A 46 6.36 -8.84 5.46
N ILE A 47 5.56 -8.89 6.50
CA ILE A 47 4.36 -8.07 6.66
C ILE A 47 4.74 -6.82 7.44
N CYS A 48 4.39 -5.64 6.92
CA CYS A 48 4.62 -4.38 7.62
C CYS A 48 3.74 -4.30 8.87
N GLN A 49 4.31 -4.09 10.05
CA GLN A 49 3.54 -3.95 11.30
C GLN A 49 2.73 -2.65 11.40
N ARG A 50 2.93 -1.70 10.47
CA ARG A 50 2.23 -0.40 10.45
C ARG A 50 1.03 -0.39 9.51
N CYS A 51 1.23 -0.78 8.25
CA CYS A 51 0.20 -0.73 7.22
C CYS A 51 -0.26 -2.12 6.75
N GLU A 52 0.25 -3.18 7.39
CA GLU A 52 -0.14 -4.58 7.16
C GLU A 52 0.11 -5.08 5.73
N SER A 53 0.83 -4.31 4.92
CA SER A 53 1.15 -4.68 3.54
C SER A 53 2.29 -5.69 3.48
N GLU A 54 2.20 -6.61 2.53
CA GLU A 54 3.25 -7.57 2.21
C GLU A 54 4.38 -6.90 1.42
N ASN A 55 5.63 -7.17 1.79
CA ASN A 55 6.81 -6.63 1.13
C ASN A 55 7.79 -7.74 0.78
N PHE A 56 8.56 -7.52 -0.29
CA PHE A 56 9.56 -8.47 -0.78
C PHE A 56 10.88 -7.76 -1.06
N ARG A 57 11.99 -8.49 -0.98
CA ARG A 57 13.30 -8.03 -1.46
C ARG A 57 13.81 -8.89 -2.60
N ASP A 58 14.54 -8.26 -3.52
CA ASP A 58 15.27 -8.95 -4.58
C ASP A 58 16.55 -9.63 -4.05
N GLU A 59 17.30 -10.25 -4.95
CA GLU A 59 18.56 -10.92 -4.62
C GLU A 59 19.66 -9.95 -4.17
N GLN A 60 19.55 -8.68 -4.55
CA GLN A 60 20.44 -7.58 -4.18
C GLN A 60 20.03 -6.93 -2.84
N GLY A 61 18.91 -7.37 -2.25
CA GLY A 61 18.39 -6.87 -0.98
C GLY A 61 17.61 -5.57 -1.07
N GLN A 62 17.26 -5.11 -2.28
CA GLN A 62 16.40 -3.94 -2.50
C GLN A 62 14.93 -4.34 -2.41
N VAL A 63 14.10 -3.42 -1.91
CA VAL A 63 12.65 -3.64 -1.82
C VAL A 63 12.09 -3.69 -3.24
N MET A 64 11.37 -4.76 -3.57
CA MET A 64 10.74 -4.90 -4.88
C MET A 64 9.44 -4.11 -4.97
N ASP A 65 9.12 -3.68 -6.18
CA ASP A 65 7.81 -3.13 -6.50
C ASP A 65 6.70 -4.13 -6.17
N PRO A 66 5.49 -3.65 -5.81
CA PRO A 66 4.32 -4.48 -5.62
C PRO A 66 4.07 -5.37 -6.83
N ILE A 67 3.83 -6.66 -6.59
CA ILE A 67 3.30 -7.54 -7.63
C ILE A 67 1.85 -7.13 -7.88
N VAL A 68 1.65 -6.21 -8.82
CA VAL A 68 0.31 -5.86 -9.30
C VAL A 68 -0.11 -6.95 -10.27
N PRO A 69 -1.20 -7.70 -10.01
CA PRO A 69 -1.74 -8.61 -11.01
C PRO A 69 -2.02 -7.81 -12.28
N SER A 70 -1.36 -8.15 -13.37
CA SER A 70 -1.57 -7.49 -14.66
C SER A 70 -3.01 -7.76 -15.09
N LYS A 71 -3.92 -6.84 -14.76
CA LYS A 71 -5.36 -6.96 -15.08
C LYS A 71 -5.64 -6.86 -16.58
N CYS A 72 -4.63 -6.60 -17.39
CA CYS A 72 -4.75 -6.43 -18.84
C CYS A 72 -4.00 -7.54 -19.57
N THR A 73 -4.62 -8.71 -19.67
CA THR A 73 -4.14 -9.82 -20.52
C THR A 73 -4.31 -9.54 -22.01
N LYS A 74 -5.00 -8.46 -22.37
CA LYS A 74 -5.24 -8.06 -23.76
C LYS A 74 -4.70 -6.64 -23.96
N PRO A 75 -3.82 -6.41 -24.95
CA PRO A 75 -3.48 -5.06 -25.34
C PRO A 75 -4.77 -4.32 -25.72
N PRO A 76 -4.92 -3.03 -25.34
CA PRO A 76 -6.07 -2.25 -25.76
C PRO A 76 -6.12 -2.25 -27.29
N LYS A 77 -7.27 -2.63 -27.86
CA LYS A 77 -7.48 -2.49 -29.30
C LYS A 77 -7.37 -0.99 -29.61
N ILE A 78 -6.40 -0.63 -30.44
CA ILE A 78 -6.31 0.72 -31.01
C ILE A 78 -7.55 0.88 -31.89
N THR A 79 -8.52 1.64 -31.40
CA THR A 79 -9.68 2.07 -32.18
C THR A 79 -9.35 3.44 -32.78
N ASP A 80 -9.66 3.65 -34.05
CA ASP A 80 -9.61 4.99 -34.62
C ASP A 80 -10.45 5.94 -33.76
N TYR A 81 -9.84 7.06 -33.33
CA TYR A 81 -10.53 8.04 -32.50
C TYR A 81 -11.74 8.58 -33.27
N ARG A 82 -12.92 8.20 -32.81
CA ARG A 82 -14.18 8.77 -33.30
C ARG A 82 -14.65 9.78 -32.25
N PRO A 83 -14.72 11.08 -32.58
CA PRO A 83 -15.25 12.08 -31.67
C PRO A 83 -16.65 11.64 -31.22
N TYR A 84 -16.87 11.60 -29.90
CA TYR A 84 -18.19 11.35 -29.36
C TYR A 84 -19.09 12.54 -29.71
N ILE A 85 -20.08 12.31 -30.56
CA ILE A 85 -21.13 13.30 -30.85
C ILE A 85 -22.23 13.06 -29.81
N SER A 86 -22.37 14.00 -28.88
CA SER A 86 -23.44 13.95 -27.88
C SER A 86 -24.80 14.10 -28.56
N ASP A 87 -25.70 13.14 -28.33
CA ASP A 87 -27.10 13.25 -28.72
C ASP A 87 -27.83 14.12 -27.68
N PRO A 88 -28.39 15.28 -28.06
CA PRO A 88 -29.07 16.17 -27.12
C PRO A 88 -30.34 15.56 -26.50
N ASN A 89 -30.89 14.49 -27.09
CA ASN A 89 -32.07 13.79 -26.56
C ASN A 89 -31.71 12.62 -25.64
N LYS A 90 -30.42 12.28 -25.54
CA LYS A 90 -29.94 11.19 -24.69
C LYS A 90 -29.20 11.77 -23.50
N PRO A 91 -29.55 11.38 -22.27
CA PRO A 91 -28.78 11.82 -21.12
C PRO A 91 -27.32 11.36 -21.24
N THR A 92 -26.40 12.25 -20.88
CA THR A 92 -24.96 12.02 -20.93
C THR A 92 -24.51 10.83 -20.08
N LEU A 93 -25.28 10.53 -19.02
CA LEU A 93 -25.02 9.45 -18.07
C LEU A 93 -26.15 8.42 -18.08
N CYS A 94 -25.83 7.15 -17.82
CA CYS A 94 -26.85 6.12 -17.57
C CYS A 94 -27.58 6.39 -16.25
N ASN A 95 -28.71 5.72 -16.02
CA ASN A 95 -29.55 5.92 -14.84
C ASN A 95 -28.78 5.73 -13.51
N GLU A 96 -27.92 4.71 -13.43
CA GLU A 96 -27.10 4.45 -12.25
C GLU A 96 -26.07 5.57 -12.02
N CYS A 97 -25.39 6.02 -13.08
CA CYS A 97 -24.44 7.13 -13.00
C CYS A 97 -25.13 8.45 -12.63
N GLN A 98 -26.36 8.69 -13.07
CA GLN A 98 -27.13 9.87 -12.66
C GLN A 98 -27.46 9.84 -11.17
N LYS A 99 -27.86 8.68 -10.64
CA LYS A 99 -28.12 8.52 -9.20
C LYS A 99 -26.85 8.70 -8.37
N ALA A 100 -25.74 8.14 -8.84
CA ALA A 100 -24.44 8.32 -8.20
C ALA A 100 -24.01 9.79 -8.20
N GLN A 101 -24.16 10.49 -9.33
CA GLN A 101 -23.87 11.92 -9.43
C GLN A 101 -24.75 12.73 -8.47
N ALA A 102 -26.05 12.45 -8.41
CA ALA A 102 -26.97 13.12 -7.49
C ALA A 102 -26.56 12.92 -6.02
N LEU A 103 -26.14 11.71 -5.64
CA LEU A 103 -25.66 11.41 -4.30
C LEU A 103 -24.36 12.17 -3.97
N ILE A 104 -23.42 12.20 -4.92
CA ILE A 104 -22.17 12.96 -4.75
C ILE A 104 -22.46 14.44 -4.53
N LEU A 105 -23.35 15.02 -5.35
CA LEU A 105 -23.76 16.41 -5.22
C LEU A 105 -24.38 16.69 -3.86
N TYR A 106 -25.36 15.89 -3.44
CA TYR A 106 -26.01 15.99 -2.14
C TYR A 106 -25.01 15.94 -0.98
N LEU A 107 -24.05 15.02 -1.03
CA LEU A 107 -23.02 14.92 0.00
C LEU A 107 -22.04 16.11 -0.03
N SER A 108 -21.82 16.71 -1.20
CA SER A 108 -20.90 17.84 -1.39
C SER A 108 -21.48 19.19 -1.00
N GLU A 109 -22.81 19.35 -0.93
CA GLU A 109 -23.48 20.62 -0.61
C GLU A 109 -23.02 21.21 0.74
N GLY A 110 -22.67 20.38 1.71
CA GLY A 110 -22.15 20.83 3.02
C GLY A 110 -20.65 21.15 3.07
N PHE A 111 -19.92 20.97 1.97
CA PHE A 111 -18.46 21.17 1.91
C PHE A 111 -18.04 22.44 1.14
N ILE A 112 -18.98 23.12 0.51
CA ILE A 112 -18.73 24.44 -0.08
C ILE A 112 -19.03 25.45 1.03
N PRO A 113 -18.01 26.07 1.67
CA PRO A 113 -18.27 27.11 2.65
C PRO A 113 -19.09 28.23 1.98
N ASP A 114 -20.08 28.76 2.70
CA ASP A 114 -20.83 29.96 2.31
C ASP A 114 -19.87 31.15 2.33
N ASP A 115 -19.14 31.30 1.24
CA ASP A 115 -17.97 32.16 1.17
C ASP A 115 -18.38 33.63 0.98
N GLU A 116 -18.94 34.25 2.03
CA GLU A 116 -18.89 35.71 2.19
C GLU A 116 -17.52 36.18 2.70
N ASN A 117 -16.56 35.29 2.94
CA ASN A 117 -15.24 35.63 3.47
C ASN A 117 -14.04 35.00 2.72
N VAL A 118 -14.13 34.76 1.40
CA VAL A 118 -12.89 34.68 0.59
C VAL A 118 -12.31 36.08 0.48
N ARG A 119 -11.59 36.51 1.51
CA ARG A 119 -10.67 37.62 1.41
C ARG A 119 -9.53 37.17 0.48
N LEU A 120 -9.67 37.51 -0.80
CA LEU A 120 -8.56 37.48 -1.75
C LEU A 120 -7.60 38.60 -1.36
N ASP A 121 -6.85 38.39 -0.29
CA ASP A 121 -5.72 39.25 0.06
C ASP A 121 -4.57 38.96 -0.93
N VAL A 122 -4.75 39.44 -2.16
CA VAL A 122 -3.69 39.50 -3.17
C VAL A 122 -2.78 40.66 -2.76
N TYR A 123 -1.71 40.35 -2.04
CA TYR A 123 -0.62 41.30 -1.83
C TYR A 123 0.13 41.49 -3.15
N LEU A 124 0.06 42.71 -3.71
CA LEU A 124 0.95 43.22 -4.74
C LEU A 124 2.27 43.71 -4.12
#